data_AF-A0A950Z9L7-F1
#
_entry.id   AF-A0A950Z9L7-F1
#
_cell.length_a   1.000
_cell.length_b   1.000
_cell.length_c   1.000
_cell.angle_alpha   90.00
_cell.angle_beta   90.00
_cell.angle_gamma   90.00
#
_symmetry.space_group_name_H-M   'P 1'
#
loop_
_entity.id
_entity.type
_entity.pdbx_description
1 polymer ?
#
loop_
_entity_poly.entity_id
_entity_poly.type
_entity_poly.pdbx_seq_one_letter_code
_entity_poly.pdbx_strand_id
1 'polypeptide(L)'
;FPWIFLLPAAVQNGLRETESRASLFRLAAAWAGFGFLLFTLSQSKLITYMVPLFPAGALMVGLGIDRAVREGFRAPGAALLRLGGAIALASFPFLLLLIETFAPQRFRVPVGEAAEWIVVFALFSIAGLIFAARRRLLPVAVSLVLSTLTFLACALHYYPQLEANLGHNGTAKALAAAIRDADPQSRVPVVVYRTFVCGLPFYHGHSVLRYEPHGVEKGQTDAGVYEYHVLRPNAPNVVPTPQRMLALLRSPDPIFCVTTQGEVKTLKSELGVQPSILAQKGIWVLLSNRPVPAR
;
A
#
# COMPACT_ATOMS: atom_id res chain seq x y z
N PHE A 1 9.07 -10.30 -0.33
CA PHE A 1 8.46 -11.63 -0.27
C PHE A 1 9.51 -12.66 0.15
N PRO A 2 9.18 -13.62 1.03
CA PRO A 2 10.14 -14.53 1.64
C PRO A 2 10.88 -15.44 0.64
N TRP A 3 10.28 -15.76 -0.51
CA TRP A 3 10.94 -16.56 -1.55
C TRP A 3 12.14 -15.86 -2.22
N ILE A 4 12.34 -14.55 -2.02
CA ILE A 4 13.49 -13.82 -2.59
C ILE A 4 14.83 -14.41 -2.12
N PHE A 5 14.87 -14.98 -0.90
CA PHE A 5 16.05 -15.63 -0.35
C PHE A 5 16.40 -16.94 -1.06
N LEU A 6 15.51 -17.47 -1.90
CA LEU A 6 15.76 -18.65 -2.73
C LEU A 6 16.38 -18.29 -4.09
N LEU A 7 16.32 -17.02 -4.51
CA LEU A 7 16.82 -16.58 -5.81
C LEU A 7 18.31 -16.86 -6.04
N PRO A 8 19.23 -16.59 -5.09
CA PRO A 8 20.65 -16.87 -5.31
C PRO A 8 20.92 -18.34 -5.62
N ALA A 9 20.23 -19.23 -4.91
CA ALA A 9 20.33 -20.66 -5.12
C ALA A 9 19.70 -21.09 -6.44
N ALA A 10 18.54 -20.51 -6.79
CA ALA A 10 17.88 -20.73 -8.06
C ALA A 10 18.75 -20.30 -9.26
N VAL A 11 19.46 -19.18 -9.13
CA VAL A 11 20.40 -18.70 -10.14
C VAL A 11 21.58 -19.65 -10.29
N GLN A 12 22.20 -20.05 -9.19
CA GLN A 12 23.31 -21.01 -9.23
C GLN A 12 22.91 -22.33 -9.90
N ASN A 13 21.69 -22.79 -9.67
CA ASN A 13 21.17 -24.03 -10.22
C ASN A 13 20.81 -23.90 -11.70
N GLY A 14 20.14 -22.82 -12.08
CA GLY A 14 19.72 -22.56 -13.45
C GLY A 14 20.88 -22.30 -14.41
N LEU A 15 21.96 -21.67 -13.94
CA LEU A 15 23.18 -21.45 -14.74
C LEU A 15 23.94 -22.74 -15.08
N ARG A 16 23.72 -23.81 -14.30
CA ARG A 16 24.34 -25.13 -14.50
C ARG A 16 23.43 -26.10 -15.25
N GLU A 17 22.29 -25.63 -15.74
CA GLU A 17 21.34 -26.44 -16.50
C GLU A 17 21.79 -26.55 -17.96
N THR A 18 21.85 -27.78 -18.49
CA THR A 18 22.37 -28.07 -19.83
C THR A 18 21.30 -28.49 -20.83
N GLU A 19 20.01 -28.51 -20.45
CA GLU A 19 18.91 -28.99 -21.30
C GLU A 19 17.88 -27.92 -21.69
N SER A 20 16.75 -28.34 -22.26
CA SER A 20 15.61 -27.48 -22.65
C SER A 20 15.18 -26.51 -21.53
N ARG A 21 15.30 -26.92 -20.27
CA ARG A 21 15.05 -26.11 -19.06
C ARG A 21 15.99 -24.91 -18.92
N ALA A 22 17.20 -24.98 -19.48
CA ALA A 22 18.15 -23.87 -19.53
C ALA A 22 17.65 -22.71 -20.40
N SER A 23 16.92 -23.01 -21.49
CA SER A 23 16.31 -21.97 -22.34
C SER A 23 15.25 -21.17 -21.58
N LEU A 24 14.37 -21.86 -20.84
CA LEU A 24 13.36 -21.25 -19.99
C LEU A 24 14.00 -20.42 -18.87
N PHE A 25 15.03 -20.95 -18.21
CA PHE A 25 15.76 -20.21 -17.18
C PHE A 25 16.40 -18.93 -17.75
N ARG A 26 17.06 -19.01 -18.91
CA ARG A 26 17.67 -17.84 -19.57
C ARG A 26 16.64 -16.79 -19.95
N LEU A 27 15.48 -17.19 -20.47
CA LEU A 27 14.37 -16.28 -20.77
C LEU A 27 13.87 -15.59 -19.51
N ALA A 28 13.63 -16.35 -18.43
CA ALA A 28 13.17 -15.80 -17.16
C ALA A 28 14.22 -14.85 -16.54
N ALA A 29 15.51 -15.22 -16.58
CA ALA A 29 16.59 -14.38 -16.10
C ALA A 29 16.74 -13.10 -16.92
N ALA A 30 16.60 -13.16 -18.25
CA ALA A 30 16.61 -11.99 -19.12
C ALA A 30 15.42 -11.07 -18.82
N TRP A 31 14.21 -11.62 -18.67
CA TRP A 31 13.02 -10.86 -18.31
C TRP A 31 13.17 -10.15 -16.96
N ALA A 32 13.51 -10.91 -15.91
CA ALA A 32 13.69 -10.36 -14.57
C ALA A 32 14.84 -9.34 -14.52
N GLY A 33 15.99 -9.68 -15.09
CA GLY A 33 17.20 -8.85 -15.08
C GLY A 33 17.03 -7.57 -15.88
N PHE A 34 16.53 -7.66 -17.11
CA PHE A 34 16.31 -6.47 -17.95
C PHE A 34 15.27 -5.54 -17.32
N GLY A 35 14.14 -6.07 -16.86
CA GLY A 35 13.11 -5.27 -16.21
C GLY A 35 13.62 -4.63 -14.91
N PHE A 36 14.39 -5.36 -14.09
CA PHE A 36 15.00 -4.82 -12.88
C PHE A 36 15.99 -3.69 -13.17
N LEU A 37 16.83 -3.84 -14.20
CA LEU A 37 17.77 -2.80 -14.63
C LEU A 37 17.03 -1.56 -15.14
N LEU A 38 16.03 -1.75 -16.00
CA LEU A 38 15.20 -0.67 -16.54
C LEU A 38 14.58 0.17 -15.40
N PHE A 39 13.96 -0.48 -14.41
CA PHE A 39 13.33 0.24 -13.30
C PHE A 39 14.32 0.79 -12.27
N THR A 40 15.47 0.15 -12.10
CA THR A 40 16.57 0.69 -11.27
C THR A 40 17.12 1.99 -11.87
N LEU A 41 17.23 2.06 -13.20
CA LEU A 41 17.72 3.24 -13.92
C LEU A 41 16.66 4.34 -14.12
N SER A 42 15.37 4.03 -13.92
CA SER A 42 14.30 5.02 -14.00
C SER A 42 14.44 6.13 -12.95
N GLN A 43 14.17 7.37 -13.35
CA GLN A 43 14.13 8.54 -12.46
C GLN A 43 12.97 8.47 -11.48
N SER A 44 11.79 8.04 -11.94
CA SER A 44 10.61 7.82 -11.10
C SER A 44 10.49 6.33 -10.75
N LYS A 45 10.57 6.01 -9.45
CA LYS A 45 10.53 4.64 -8.95
C LYS A 45 9.26 4.42 -8.13
N LEU A 46 8.33 3.64 -8.68
CA LEU A 46 7.16 3.16 -7.94
C LEU A 46 7.36 1.67 -7.63
N ILE A 47 7.14 1.26 -6.37
CA ILE A 47 7.35 -0.13 -5.93
C ILE A 47 6.55 -1.12 -6.80
N THR A 48 5.36 -0.71 -7.26
CA THR A 48 4.48 -1.50 -8.12
C THR A 48 5.08 -1.85 -9.48
N TYR A 49 6.10 -1.13 -9.95
CA TYR A 49 6.79 -1.44 -11.20
C TYR A 49 7.55 -2.77 -11.16
N MET A 50 7.83 -3.30 -9.96
CA MET A 50 8.51 -4.59 -9.82
C MET A 50 7.55 -5.77 -9.94
N VAL A 51 6.23 -5.56 -9.85
CA VAL A 51 5.22 -6.64 -9.87
C VAL A 51 5.30 -7.51 -11.13
N PRO A 52 5.46 -6.97 -12.35
CA PRO A 52 5.61 -7.77 -13.56
C PRO A 52 6.84 -8.68 -13.58
N LEU A 53 7.83 -8.48 -12.70
CA LEU A 53 9.04 -9.32 -12.63
C LEU A 53 8.84 -10.56 -11.75
N PHE A 54 7.76 -10.60 -10.96
CA PHE A 54 7.53 -11.69 -10.01
C PHE A 54 7.30 -13.04 -10.70
N PRO A 55 6.57 -13.15 -11.83
CA PRO A 55 6.43 -14.41 -12.55
C PRO A 55 7.77 -14.98 -13.03
N ALA A 56 8.67 -14.12 -13.54
CA ALA A 56 10.00 -14.52 -13.96
C ALA A 56 10.84 -15.06 -12.79
N GLY A 57 10.83 -14.33 -11.66
CA GLY A 57 11.49 -14.79 -10.43
C GLY A 57 10.92 -16.11 -9.91
N ALA A 58 9.60 -16.28 -9.94
CA ALA A 58 8.93 -17.51 -9.53
C ALA A 58 9.32 -18.71 -10.42
N LEU A 59 9.41 -18.52 -11.74
CA LEU A 59 9.88 -19.55 -12.67
C LEU A 59 11.32 -19.96 -12.36
N MET A 60 12.21 -18.99 -12.12
CA MET A 60 13.60 -19.28 -11.76
C MET A 60 13.68 -20.09 -10.45
N VAL A 61 12.96 -19.68 -9.41
CA VAL A 61 12.91 -20.40 -8.13
C VAL A 61 12.33 -21.80 -8.29
N GLY A 62 11.24 -21.95 -9.05
CA GLY A 62 10.60 -23.23 -9.33
C GLY A 62 11.55 -24.21 -10.02
N LEU A 63 12.26 -23.76 -11.07
CA LEU A 63 13.28 -24.55 -11.76
C LEU A 63 14.44 -24.94 -10.83
N GLY A 64 14.88 -24.02 -9.97
CA GLY A 64 15.93 -24.27 -8.98
C GLY A 64 15.55 -25.31 -7.92
N ILE A 65 14.31 -25.26 -7.42
CA ILE A 65 13.77 -26.25 -6.48
C ILE A 65 13.60 -27.60 -7.17
N ASP A 66 13.02 -27.63 -8.36
CA ASP A 66 12.75 -28.85 -9.12
C ASP A 66 14.03 -29.60 -9.49
N ARG A 67 15.09 -28.88 -9.89
CA ARG A 67 16.43 -29.47 -10.05
C ARG A 67 16.95 -30.05 -8.75
N ALA A 68 16.86 -29.30 -7.65
CA ALA A 68 17.32 -29.78 -6.34
C ALA A 68 16.55 -31.02 -5.87
N VAL A 69 15.25 -31.12 -6.18
CA VAL A 69 14.44 -32.32 -5.89
C VAL A 69 14.93 -33.53 -6.70
N ARG A 70 15.25 -33.36 -8.00
CA ARG A 70 15.78 -34.44 -8.85
C ARG A 70 17.17 -34.91 -8.44
N GLU A 71 18.09 -33.97 -8.24
CA GLU A 71 19.51 -34.25 -7.94
C GLU A 71 19.76 -34.51 -6.45
N GLY A 72 18.76 -34.28 -5.60
CA GLY A 72 18.84 -34.42 -4.16
C GLY A 72 19.83 -33.45 -3.49
N PHE A 73 20.35 -33.85 -2.33
CA PHE A 73 21.21 -33.01 -1.48
C PHE A 73 22.61 -32.73 -2.04
N ARG A 74 22.94 -33.35 -3.17
CA ARG A 74 24.20 -33.14 -3.90
C ARG A 74 24.10 -32.05 -4.95
N ALA A 75 22.89 -31.55 -5.23
CA ALA A 75 22.71 -30.44 -6.15
C ALA A 75 23.54 -29.24 -5.68
N PRO A 76 24.21 -28.51 -6.59
CA PRO A 76 24.69 -27.17 -6.27
C PRO A 76 23.53 -26.33 -5.72
N GLY A 77 23.81 -25.33 -4.89
CA GLY A 77 22.77 -24.47 -4.32
C GLY A 77 21.83 -25.11 -3.29
N ALA A 78 21.84 -26.43 -3.04
CA ALA A 78 20.95 -27.07 -2.05
C ALA A 78 21.14 -26.56 -0.61
N ALA A 79 22.35 -26.12 -0.25
CA ALA A 79 22.61 -25.45 1.02
C ALA A 79 21.99 -24.05 1.07
N LEU A 80 22.10 -23.28 -0.01
CA LEU A 80 21.51 -21.95 -0.13
C LEU A 80 19.98 -21.99 -0.18
N LEU A 81 19.38 -23.01 -0.82
CA LEU A 81 17.93 -23.24 -0.78
C LEU A 81 17.44 -23.53 0.64
N ARG A 82 18.20 -24.31 1.43
CA ARG A 82 17.86 -24.56 2.84
C ARG A 82 17.99 -23.32 3.69
N LEU A 83 19.09 -22.58 3.55
CA LEU A 83 19.30 -21.33 4.29
C LEU A 83 18.24 -20.29 3.91
N GLY A 84 18.01 -20.08 2.62
CA GLY A 84 17.00 -19.16 2.13
C GLY A 84 15.59 -19.57 2.54
N GLY A 85 15.28 -20.87 2.54
CA GLY A 85 14.04 -21.41 3.06
C GLY A 85 13.88 -21.20 4.56
N ALA A 86 14.93 -21.42 5.35
CA ALA A 86 14.89 -21.17 6.79
C ALA A 86 14.69 -19.68 7.11
N ILE A 87 15.39 -18.78 6.41
CA ILE A 87 15.22 -17.33 6.55
C ILE A 87 13.80 -16.92 6.14
N ALA A 88 13.30 -17.45 5.01
CA ALA A 88 11.95 -17.23 4.54
C ALA A 88 10.90 -17.61 5.61
N LEU A 89 11.05 -18.78 6.22
CA LEU A 89 10.17 -19.27 7.27
C LEU A 89 10.31 -18.47 8.58
N ALA A 90 11.51 -17.99 8.92
CA ALA A 90 11.72 -17.16 10.12
C ALA A 90 11.29 -15.69 9.96
N SER A 91 11.10 -15.22 8.72
CA SER A 91 10.89 -13.79 8.43
C SER A 91 9.58 -13.21 8.96
N PHE A 92 8.50 -13.98 9.02
CA PHE A 92 7.19 -13.50 9.48
C PHE A 92 7.11 -13.25 11.00
N PRO A 93 7.47 -14.19 11.89
CA PRO A 93 7.48 -13.90 13.32
C PRO A 93 8.48 -12.78 13.67
N PHE A 94 9.59 -12.70 12.94
CA PHE A 94 10.55 -11.60 13.08
C PHE A 94 9.96 -10.25 12.67
N LEU A 95 9.21 -10.20 11.57
CA LEU A 95 8.51 -8.98 11.12
C LEU A 95 7.46 -8.52 12.13
N LEU A 96 6.67 -9.45 12.69
CA LEU A 96 5.69 -9.11 13.73
C LEU A 96 6.35 -8.59 14.99
N LEU A 97 7.44 -9.23 15.43
CA LEU A 97 8.23 -8.76 16.57
C LEU A 97 8.80 -7.35 16.32
N LEU A 98 9.31 -7.08 15.11
CA LEU A 98 9.81 -5.76 14.72
C LEU A 98 8.70 -4.70 14.74
N ILE A 99 7.51 -5.02 14.21
CA ILE A 99 6.37 -4.11 14.20
C ILE A 99 5.94 -3.77 15.64
N GLU A 100 5.81 -4.78 16.50
CA GLU A 100 5.43 -4.61 17.90
C GLU A 100 6.48 -3.78 18.67
N THR A 101 7.76 -4.03 18.42
CA THR A 101 8.86 -3.38 19.16
C THR A 101 9.06 -1.93 18.72
N PHE A 102 9.03 -1.66 17.42
CA PHE A 102 9.47 -0.37 16.87
C PHE A 102 8.32 0.53 16.40
N ALA A 103 7.10 0.01 16.27
CA ALA A 103 5.96 0.79 15.81
C ALA A 103 4.62 0.48 16.54
N PRO A 104 4.60 0.24 17.87
CA PRO A 104 3.40 -0.19 18.58
C PRO A 104 2.25 0.83 18.52
N GLN A 105 2.59 2.12 18.39
CA GLN A 105 1.60 3.20 18.31
C GLN A 105 1.01 3.39 16.90
N ARG A 106 1.71 2.95 15.85
CA ARG A 106 1.29 3.11 14.45
C ARG A 106 0.61 1.86 13.90
N PHE A 107 1.05 0.70 14.33
CA PHE A 107 0.51 -0.59 13.96
C PHE A 107 0.05 -1.26 15.25
N ARG A 108 -1.13 -0.87 15.76
CA ARG A 108 -1.82 -1.70 16.75
C ARG A 108 -2.30 -2.96 16.05
N VAL A 109 -1.37 -3.88 15.79
CA VAL A 109 -1.72 -5.24 15.40
C VAL A 109 -2.19 -5.89 16.69
N PRO A 110 -3.44 -6.36 16.78
CA PRO A 110 -3.87 -7.12 17.94
C PRO A 110 -3.15 -8.47 17.91
N VAL A 111 -1.92 -8.54 18.41
CA VAL A 111 -1.08 -9.76 18.39
C VAL A 111 -1.83 -10.93 19.04
N GLY A 112 -2.65 -10.65 20.07
CA GLY A 112 -3.54 -11.62 20.68
C GLY A 112 -4.62 -12.15 19.73
N GLU A 113 -5.21 -11.31 18.89
CA GLU A 113 -6.19 -11.76 17.88
C GLU A 113 -5.49 -12.48 16.71
N ALA A 114 -4.28 -12.04 16.34
CA ALA A 114 -3.49 -12.67 15.29
C ALA A 114 -2.81 -13.98 15.74
N ALA A 115 -2.92 -14.36 17.01
CA ALA A 115 -2.24 -15.51 17.60
C ALA A 115 -2.52 -16.81 16.83
N GLU A 116 -3.77 -17.02 16.40
CA GLU A 116 -4.16 -18.20 15.62
C GLU A 116 -3.40 -18.27 14.29
N TRP A 117 -3.31 -17.15 13.56
CA TRP A 117 -2.57 -17.07 12.30
C TRP A 117 -1.07 -17.26 12.49
N ILE A 118 -0.52 -16.72 13.57
CA ILE A 118 0.89 -16.89 13.96
C ILE A 118 1.17 -18.36 14.24
N VAL A 119 0.29 -19.04 14.99
CA VAL A 119 0.42 -20.46 15.30
C VAL A 119 0.35 -21.30 14.03
N VAL A 120 -0.63 -21.06 13.15
CA VAL A 120 -0.76 -21.79 11.87
C VAL A 120 0.48 -21.58 10.99
N PHE A 121 0.98 -20.33 10.89
CA PHE A 121 2.21 -20.04 10.18
C PHE A 121 3.42 -20.76 10.79
N ALA A 122 3.54 -20.74 12.13
CA ALA A 122 4.62 -21.40 12.85
C ALA A 122 4.59 -22.92 12.63
N LEU A 123 3.40 -23.55 12.63
CA LEU A 123 3.23 -24.98 12.36
C LEU A 123 3.75 -25.35 10.97
N PHE A 124 3.35 -24.62 9.92
CA PHE A 124 3.86 -24.88 8.56
C PHE A 124 5.37 -24.64 8.45
N SER A 125 5.88 -23.64 9.15
CA SER A 125 7.30 -23.30 9.19
C SER A 125 8.14 -24.34 9.91
N ILE A 126 7.70 -24.81 11.07
CA ILE A 126 8.35 -25.88 11.83
C ILE A 126 8.30 -27.18 11.04
N ALA A 127 7.16 -27.53 10.43
CA ALA A 127 7.07 -28.68 9.54
C ALA A 127 8.10 -28.58 8.40
N GLY A 128 8.22 -27.40 7.78
CA GLY A 128 9.21 -27.13 6.74
C GLY A 128 10.64 -27.35 7.23
N LEU A 129 11.00 -26.84 8.42
CA LEU A 129 12.32 -27.03 9.02
C LEU A 129 12.60 -28.51 9.36
N ILE A 130 11.62 -29.24 9.90
CA ILE A 130 11.74 -30.68 10.18
C ILE A 130 11.98 -31.45 8.88
N PHE A 131 11.23 -31.16 7.82
CA PHE A 131 11.43 -31.81 6.53
C PHE A 131 12.75 -31.41 5.86
N ALA A 132 13.23 -30.18 6.06
CA ALA A 132 14.55 -29.75 5.62
C ALA A 132 15.66 -30.54 6.33
N ALA A 133 15.54 -30.73 7.65
CA ALA A 133 16.47 -31.53 8.45
C ALA A 133 16.45 -33.01 8.03
N ARG A 134 15.25 -33.54 7.73
CA ARG A 134 15.05 -34.90 7.19
C ARG A 134 15.39 -35.05 5.72
N ARG A 135 15.96 -34.01 5.12
CA ARG A 135 16.40 -34.05 3.73
C ARG A 135 15.25 -34.40 2.75
N ARG A 136 14.09 -33.76 2.90
CA ARG A 136 12.94 -33.91 1.99
C ARG A 136 12.53 -32.56 1.39
N LEU A 137 12.93 -32.29 0.14
CA LEU A 137 12.77 -30.97 -0.48
C LEU A 137 11.33 -30.64 -0.91
N LEU A 138 10.55 -31.61 -1.37
CA LEU A 138 9.17 -31.36 -1.78
C LEU A 138 8.29 -30.88 -0.60
N PRO A 139 8.27 -31.55 0.57
CA PRO A 139 7.56 -31.03 1.75
C PRO A 139 8.05 -29.66 2.22
N VAL A 140 9.35 -29.33 2.07
CA VAL A 140 9.88 -27.99 2.38
C VAL A 140 9.26 -26.93 1.47
N ALA A 141 9.19 -27.21 0.17
CA ALA A 141 8.56 -26.32 -0.80
C ALA A 141 7.06 -26.13 -0.50
N VAL A 142 6.35 -27.21 -0.17
CA VAL A 142 4.93 -27.15 0.24
C VAL A 142 4.76 -26.30 1.50
N SER A 143 5.58 -26.53 2.53
CA SER A 143 5.58 -25.72 3.76
C SER A 143 5.81 -24.23 3.47
N LEU A 144 6.75 -23.88 2.60
CA LEU A 144 7.00 -22.49 2.19
C LEU A 144 5.78 -21.84 1.52
N VAL A 145 5.11 -22.58 0.64
CA VAL A 145 3.88 -22.12 -0.04
C VAL A 145 2.77 -21.91 0.99
N LEU A 146 2.52 -22.89 1.86
CA LEU A 146 1.48 -22.81 2.89
C LEU A 146 1.75 -21.67 3.87
N SER A 147 2.99 -21.51 4.36
CA SER A 147 3.38 -20.38 5.20
C SER A 147 3.16 -19.03 4.49
N THR A 148 3.47 -18.94 3.19
CA THR A 148 3.24 -17.71 2.40
C THR A 148 1.75 -17.41 2.21
N LEU A 149 0.93 -18.43 1.96
CA LEU A 149 -0.51 -18.28 1.83
C LEU A 149 -1.16 -17.88 3.17
N THR A 150 -0.75 -18.50 4.28
CA THR A 150 -1.19 -18.10 5.63
C THR A 150 -0.81 -16.66 5.93
N PHE A 151 0.43 -16.25 5.60
CA PHE A 151 0.87 -14.86 5.73
C PHE A 151 -0.02 -13.90 4.93
N LEU A 152 -0.28 -14.22 3.66
CA LEU A 152 -1.11 -13.38 2.79
C LEU A 152 -2.56 -13.31 3.28
N ALA A 153 -3.12 -14.43 3.72
CA ALA A 153 -4.47 -14.50 4.28
C ALA A 153 -4.59 -13.66 5.56
N CYS A 154 -3.61 -13.79 6.47
CA CYS A 154 -3.51 -12.96 7.66
C CYS A 154 -3.40 -11.47 7.29
N ALA A 155 -2.51 -11.12 6.36
CA ALA A 155 -2.34 -9.74 5.92
C ALA A 155 -3.63 -9.16 5.33
N LEU A 156 -4.34 -9.92 4.48
CA LEU A 156 -5.61 -9.50 3.88
C LEU A 156 -6.75 -9.38 4.91
N HIS A 157 -6.79 -10.29 5.89
CA HIS A 157 -7.79 -10.26 6.97
C HIS A 157 -7.63 -9.02 7.86
N TYR A 158 -6.39 -8.69 8.26
CA TYR A 158 -6.10 -7.53 9.10
C TYR A 158 -5.95 -6.23 8.32
N TYR A 159 -5.84 -6.28 6.98
CA TYR A 159 -5.65 -5.09 6.15
C TYR A 159 -6.69 -3.99 6.42
N PRO A 160 -8.01 -4.23 6.54
CA PRO A 160 -8.98 -3.18 6.81
C PRO A 160 -8.79 -2.50 8.17
N GLN A 161 -8.38 -3.25 9.19
CA GLN A 161 -8.12 -2.74 10.54
C GLN A 161 -6.80 -1.95 10.57
N LEU A 162 -5.80 -2.44 9.84
CA LEU A 162 -4.54 -1.75 9.63
C LEU A 162 -4.74 -0.48 8.80
N GLU A 163 -5.53 -0.49 7.74
CA GLU A 163 -5.84 0.69 6.92
C GLU A 163 -6.43 1.81 7.78
N ALA A 164 -7.34 1.48 8.69
CA ALA A 164 -7.94 2.43 9.63
C ALA A 164 -6.90 3.10 10.56
N ASN A 165 -5.80 2.40 10.90
CA ASN A 165 -4.76 2.87 11.80
C ASN A 165 -3.51 3.43 11.09
N LEU A 166 -3.21 2.95 9.88
CA LEU A 166 -2.05 3.31 9.05
C LEU A 166 -2.34 4.46 8.11
N GLY A 167 -3.61 4.65 7.75
CA GLY A 167 -4.05 5.87 7.12
C GLY A 167 -3.78 7.04 8.05
N HIS A 168 -2.69 7.76 7.81
CA HIS A 168 -2.64 9.20 8.10
C HIS A 168 -3.85 9.92 7.48
N ASN A 169 -4.56 9.27 6.54
CA ASN A 169 -5.76 9.72 5.87
C ASN A 169 -6.91 8.80 6.28
N GLY A 170 -7.90 9.32 7.02
CA GLY A 170 -9.17 8.61 7.17
C GLY A 170 -9.71 8.24 5.78
N THR A 171 -10.33 7.07 5.63
CA THR A 171 -10.83 6.64 4.33
C THR A 171 -11.76 7.70 3.76
N ALA A 172 -11.61 8.01 2.47
CA ALA A 172 -12.51 8.91 1.76
C ALA A 172 -13.98 8.48 1.91
N LYS A 173 -14.21 7.19 2.15
CA LYS A 173 -15.49 6.58 2.49
C LYS A 173 -16.12 7.15 3.77
N ALA A 174 -15.36 7.28 4.86
CA ALA A 174 -15.88 7.84 6.12
C ALA A 174 -16.21 9.33 5.99
N LEU A 175 -15.41 10.07 5.22
CA LEU A 175 -15.67 11.47 4.93
C LEU A 175 -16.89 11.63 4.00
N ALA A 176 -17.01 10.81 2.96
CA ALA A 176 -18.17 10.79 2.08
C ALA A 176 -19.47 10.44 2.81
N ALA A 177 -19.41 9.55 3.81
CA ALA A 177 -20.54 9.26 4.69
C ALA A 177 -20.97 10.50 5.48
N ALA A 178 -20.02 11.21 6.11
CA ALA A 178 -20.32 12.46 6.82
C ALA A 178 -20.93 13.54 5.91
N ILE A 179 -20.48 13.63 4.66
CA ILE A 179 -21.08 14.54 3.67
C ILE A 179 -22.53 14.14 3.36
N ARG A 180 -22.81 12.84 3.14
CA ARG A 180 -24.18 12.36 2.89
C ARG A 180 -25.10 12.53 4.09
N ASP A 181 -24.59 12.38 5.31
CA ASP A 181 -25.39 12.57 6.52
C ASP A 181 -25.81 14.04 6.68
N ALA A 182 -24.91 14.95 6.30
CA ALA A 182 -25.14 16.40 6.29
C ALA A 182 -26.01 16.86 5.10
N ASP A 183 -25.88 16.23 3.94
CA ASP A 183 -26.69 16.51 2.74
C ASP A 183 -27.06 15.21 2.00
N PRO A 184 -28.17 14.56 2.39
CA PRO A 184 -28.63 13.31 1.77
C PRO A 184 -28.99 13.46 0.29
N GLN A 185 -29.31 14.67 -0.16
CA GLN A 185 -29.74 14.94 -1.53
C GLN A 185 -28.59 15.38 -2.45
N SER A 186 -27.36 15.53 -1.92
CA SER A 186 -26.17 15.94 -2.67
C SER A 186 -26.37 17.21 -3.51
N ARG A 187 -27.09 18.19 -2.93
CA ARG A 187 -27.34 19.51 -3.52
C ARG A 187 -26.25 20.51 -3.19
N VAL A 188 -25.56 20.32 -2.08
CA VAL A 188 -24.52 21.21 -1.57
C VAL A 188 -23.21 20.91 -2.30
N PRO A 189 -22.61 21.90 -2.99
CA PRO A 189 -21.33 21.68 -3.65
C PRO A 189 -20.23 21.42 -2.62
N VAL A 190 -19.36 20.47 -2.94
CA VAL A 190 -18.20 20.09 -2.13
C VAL A 190 -16.94 20.64 -2.77
N VAL A 191 -16.17 21.43 -2.02
CA VAL A 191 -14.87 21.98 -2.42
C VAL A 191 -13.75 21.35 -1.61
N VAL A 192 -12.69 20.89 -2.26
CA VAL A 192 -11.48 20.39 -1.62
C VAL A 192 -10.42 21.48 -1.66
N TYR A 193 -9.97 21.92 -0.48
CA TYR A 193 -9.04 23.05 -0.31
C TYR A 193 -7.61 22.57 -0.04
N ARG A 194 -6.66 22.98 -0.89
CA ARG A 194 -5.20 22.72 -0.77
C ARG A 194 -4.84 21.26 -0.51
N THR A 195 -5.70 20.34 -0.92
CA THR A 195 -5.50 18.90 -0.72
C THR A 195 -6.16 18.09 -1.81
N PHE A 196 -5.94 16.78 -1.78
CA PHE A 196 -6.56 15.84 -2.70
C PHE A 196 -6.94 14.56 -1.97
N VAL A 197 -8.25 14.35 -1.82
CA VAL A 197 -8.79 13.15 -1.18
C VAL A 197 -9.11 12.11 -2.26
N CYS A 198 -8.15 11.24 -2.55
CA CYS A 198 -8.31 10.14 -3.51
C CYS A 198 -9.57 9.31 -3.16
N GLY A 199 -10.45 9.12 -4.14
CA GLY A 199 -11.67 8.33 -3.97
C GLY A 199 -12.86 9.09 -3.36
N LEU A 200 -12.71 10.34 -2.90
CA LEU A 200 -13.85 11.11 -2.38
C LEU A 200 -14.98 11.27 -3.43
N PRO A 201 -14.72 11.66 -4.70
CA PRO A 201 -15.77 11.73 -5.71
C PRO A 201 -16.47 10.38 -5.95
N PHE A 202 -15.69 9.29 -5.91
CA PHE A 202 -16.19 7.93 -6.07
C PHE A 202 -17.13 7.55 -4.91
N TYR A 203 -16.70 7.72 -3.66
CA TYR A 203 -17.51 7.35 -2.50
C TYR A 203 -18.67 8.31 -2.26
N HIS A 204 -18.55 9.59 -2.63
CA HIS A 204 -19.61 10.59 -2.54
C HIS A 204 -20.63 10.47 -3.68
N GLY A 205 -20.23 9.89 -4.82
CA GLY A 205 -21.07 9.72 -6.00
C GLY A 205 -21.22 10.97 -6.86
N HIS A 206 -20.57 12.08 -6.51
CA HIS A 206 -20.66 13.37 -7.19
C HIS A 206 -19.28 13.98 -7.38
N SER A 207 -19.16 14.83 -8.40
CA SER A 207 -17.93 15.60 -8.63
C SER A 207 -17.69 16.58 -7.49
N VAL A 208 -16.41 16.74 -7.12
CA VAL A 208 -15.98 17.77 -6.16
C VAL A 208 -15.20 18.85 -6.89
N LEU A 209 -15.36 20.09 -6.44
CA LEU A 209 -14.53 21.20 -6.88
C LEU A 209 -13.18 21.14 -6.15
N ARG A 210 -12.09 21.46 -6.82
CA ARG A 210 -10.75 21.52 -6.21
C ARG A 210 -10.17 22.92 -6.30
N TYR A 211 -9.64 23.41 -5.20
CA TYR A 211 -8.89 24.65 -5.14
C TYR A 211 -7.47 24.38 -4.64
N GLU A 212 -6.48 24.75 -5.45
CA GLU A 212 -5.07 24.73 -5.07
C GLU A 212 -4.41 26.01 -5.61
N PRO A 213 -3.85 26.89 -4.76
CA PRO A 213 -3.26 28.14 -5.22
C PRO A 213 -2.08 27.87 -6.16
N HIS A 214 -2.07 28.51 -7.33
CA HIS A 214 -0.91 28.52 -8.22
C HIS A 214 0.26 29.27 -7.56
N GLY A 215 1.47 28.68 -7.62
CA GLY A 215 2.69 29.32 -7.12
C GLY A 215 3.15 28.88 -5.72
N VAL A 216 2.51 27.90 -5.09
CA VAL A 216 3.15 27.18 -3.98
C VAL A 216 4.18 26.23 -4.59
N GLU A 217 5.43 26.68 -4.73
CA GLU A 217 6.57 25.77 -4.86
C GLU A 217 6.50 24.81 -3.67
N LYS A 218 6.10 23.56 -3.91
CA LYS A 218 6.13 22.51 -2.87
C LYS A 218 7.57 22.05 -2.66
N GLY A 219 8.38 22.91 -2.05
CA GLY A 219 9.39 22.46 -1.12
C GLY A 219 8.73 22.30 0.25
N GLN A 220 8.87 21.15 0.89
CA GLN A 220 8.59 20.94 2.32
C GLN A 220 7.12 21.05 2.79
N THR A 221 6.24 20.16 2.34
CA THR A 221 5.22 19.63 3.27
C THR A 221 5.28 18.11 3.28
N ASP A 222 5.86 17.59 4.35
CA ASP A 222 6.19 16.20 4.65
C ASP A 222 4.95 15.30 4.89
N ALA A 223 3.83 15.56 4.22
CA ALA A 223 2.59 14.83 4.44
C ALA A 223 1.85 14.54 3.12
N GLY A 224 2.36 13.56 2.37
CA GLY A 224 1.52 12.66 1.56
C GLY A 224 0.57 13.27 0.53
N VAL A 225 0.81 14.49 0.03
CA VAL A 225 0.00 15.07 -1.05
C VAL A 225 0.45 14.44 -2.36
N TYR A 226 -0.29 13.46 -2.85
CA TYR A 226 -0.08 12.85 -4.17
C TYR A 226 0.03 13.95 -5.23
N GLU A 227 1.21 14.07 -5.84
CA GLU A 227 1.47 14.98 -6.94
C GLU A 227 0.62 14.59 -8.16
N TYR A 228 -0.39 15.38 -8.46
CA TYR A 228 -0.95 15.44 -9.81
C TYR A 228 -0.60 16.82 -10.36
N HIS A 229 0.47 16.86 -11.15
CA HIS A 229 1.12 18.07 -11.68
C HIS A 229 0.31 18.84 -12.74
N VAL A 230 -0.93 18.48 -13.03
CA VAL A 230 -1.72 19.20 -14.05
C VAL A 230 -3.19 19.28 -13.68
N LEU A 231 -3.53 20.17 -12.74
CA LEU A 231 -4.85 20.79 -12.81
C LEU A 231 -4.82 21.69 -14.04
N ARG A 232 -5.51 21.30 -15.12
CA ARG A 232 -5.80 22.26 -16.18
C ARG A 232 -6.59 23.40 -15.52
N PRO A 233 -6.11 24.66 -15.55
CA PRO A 233 -6.79 25.77 -14.87
C PRO A 233 -8.26 25.92 -15.28
N ASN A 234 -8.58 25.49 -16.51
CA ASN A 234 -9.92 25.56 -17.10
C ASN A 234 -10.71 24.24 -17.01
N ALA A 235 -10.28 23.28 -16.19
CA ALA A 235 -11.09 22.09 -15.97
C ALA A 235 -12.36 22.48 -15.18
N PRO A 236 -13.53 21.91 -15.52
CA PRO A 236 -14.81 22.32 -14.93
C PRO A 236 -14.92 22.08 -13.42
N ASN A 237 -14.05 21.21 -12.88
CA ASN A 237 -13.96 20.84 -11.48
C ASN A 237 -12.81 21.53 -10.73
N VAL A 238 -12.21 22.59 -11.31
CA VAL A 238 -11.14 23.37 -10.69
C VAL A 238 -11.63 24.78 -10.41
N VAL A 239 -11.34 25.27 -9.22
CA VAL A 239 -11.51 26.68 -8.85
C VAL A 239 -10.17 27.38 -9.14
N PRO A 240 -10.07 28.16 -10.22
CA PRO A 240 -8.78 28.61 -10.73
C PRO A 240 -8.17 29.76 -9.94
N THR A 241 -8.98 30.52 -9.21
CA THR A 241 -8.53 31.76 -8.55
C THR A 241 -8.93 31.84 -7.09
N PRO A 242 -8.09 32.46 -6.23
CA PRO A 242 -8.44 32.74 -4.84
C PRO A 242 -9.74 33.53 -4.71
N GLN A 243 -9.97 34.50 -5.60
CA GLN A 243 -11.17 35.32 -5.59
C GLN A 243 -12.43 34.47 -5.83
N ARG A 244 -12.37 33.51 -6.76
CA ARG A 244 -13.49 32.60 -7.02
C ARG A 244 -13.74 31.67 -5.84
N MET A 245 -12.68 31.18 -5.20
CA MET A 245 -12.78 30.37 -3.98
C MET A 245 -13.43 31.14 -2.84
N LEU A 246 -12.98 32.37 -2.57
CA LEU A 246 -13.57 33.23 -1.55
C LEU A 246 -15.02 33.59 -1.87
N ALA A 247 -15.35 33.86 -3.13
CA ALA A 247 -16.72 34.13 -3.55
C ALA A 247 -17.65 32.92 -3.32
N LEU A 248 -17.18 31.70 -3.60
CA LEU A 248 -17.91 30.47 -3.29
C LEU A 248 -18.14 30.38 -1.77
N LEU A 249 -17.08 30.43 -0.98
CA LEU A 249 -17.22 30.23 0.46
C LEU A 249 -18.01 31.33 1.17
N ARG A 250 -18.03 32.57 0.65
CA ARG A 250 -18.85 33.67 1.19
C ARG A 250 -20.27 33.73 0.60
N SER A 251 -20.62 32.82 -0.31
CA SER A 251 -21.93 32.77 -0.94
C SER A 251 -23.07 32.66 0.09
N PRO A 252 -24.26 33.22 -0.18
CA PRO A 252 -25.49 32.87 0.55
C PRO A 252 -25.72 31.35 0.59
N ASP A 253 -25.38 30.64 -0.48
CA ASP A 253 -25.62 29.21 -0.62
C ASP A 253 -24.71 28.38 0.30
N PRO A 254 -25.24 27.27 0.87
CA PRO A 254 -24.42 26.34 1.63
C PRO A 254 -23.35 25.71 0.74
N ILE A 255 -22.12 25.62 1.26
CA ILE A 255 -20.99 24.95 0.62
C ILE A 255 -20.26 24.12 1.67
N PHE A 256 -19.91 22.89 1.29
CA PHE A 256 -19.02 22.06 2.07
C PHE A 256 -17.59 22.21 1.61
N CYS A 257 -16.68 22.38 2.57
CA CYS A 257 -15.25 22.49 2.32
C CYS A 257 -14.52 21.36 3.04
N VAL A 258 -13.74 20.58 2.30
CA VAL A 258 -12.89 19.52 2.80
C VAL A 258 -11.45 20.01 2.82
N THR A 259 -10.80 19.89 3.98
CA THR A 259 -9.39 20.26 4.15
C THR A 259 -8.70 19.34 5.17
N THR A 260 -7.41 19.52 5.40
CA THR A 260 -6.68 18.83 6.48
C THR A 260 -6.71 19.67 7.77
N GLN A 261 -6.54 19.03 8.92
CA GLN A 261 -6.47 19.71 10.23
C GLN A 261 -5.41 20.82 10.27
N GLY A 262 -4.26 20.62 9.61
CA GLY A 262 -3.19 21.62 9.51
C GLY A 262 -3.60 22.87 8.72
N GLU A 263 -4.43 22.69 7.70
CA GLU A 263 -4.86 23.78 6.79
C GLU A 263 -6.10 24.54 7.28
N VAL A 264 -6.77 24.09 8.35
CA VAL A 264 -7.96 24.77 8.90
C VAL A 264 -7.63 26.21 9.32
N LYS A 265 -6.46 26.44 9.96
CA LYS A 265 -6.06 27.79 10.40
C LYS A 265 -5.83 28.72 9.22
N THR A 266 -5.10 28.25 8.20
CA THR A 266 -4.86 28.97 6.95
C THR A 266 -6.16 29.34 6.25
N LEU A 267 -7.06 28.36 6.11
CA LEU A 267 -8.36 28.56 5.49
C LEU A 267 -9.19 29.61 6.26
N LYS A 268 -9.20 29.58 7.60
CA LYS A 268 -9.88 30.58 8.43
C LYS A 268 -9.32 31.99 8.22
N SER A 269 -7.99 32.14 8.17
CA SER A 269 -7.38 33.44 7.89
C SER A 269 -7.69 33.97 6.49
N GLU A 270 -7.73 33.10 5.47
CA GLU A 270 -8.08 33.49 4.10
C GLU A 270 -9.56 33.86 3.99
N LEU A 271 -10.42 33.07 4.63
CA LEU A 271 -11.87 33.27 4.63
C LEU A 271 -12.30 34.59 5.27
N GLY A 272 -11.63 34.99 6.35
CA GLY A 272 -12.11 36.06 7.22
C GLY A 272 -13.43 35.71 7.92
N VAL A 273 -13.79 34.42 7.99
CA VAL A 273 -14.99 33.90 8.64
C VAL A 273 -14.65 32.62 9.42
N GLN A 274 -15.43 32.29 10.45
CA GLN A 274 -15.31 31.05 11.23
C GLN A 274 -16.27 30.00 10.66
N PRO A 275 -15.83 29.10 9.75
CA PRO A 275 -16.67 28.01 9.26
C PRO A 275 -16.99 27.03 10.39
N SER A 276 -18.17 26.42 10.33
CA SER A 276 -18.60 25.40 11.27
C SER A 276 -17.95 24.06 10.91
N ILE A 277 -17.45 23.33 11.90
CA ILE A 277 -16.90 21.98 11.69
C ILE A 277 -18.07 20.99 11.76
N LEU A 278 -18.31 20.27 10.66
CA LEU A 278 -19.39 19.28 10.58
C LEU A 278 -18.94 17.91 11.06
N ALA A 279 -17.72 17.54 10.65
CA ALA A 279 -17.14 16.26 10.96
C ALA A 279 -15.61 16.32 10.88
N GLN A 280 -14.96 15.49 11.68
CA GLN A 280 -13.53 15.23 11.59
C GLN A 280 -13.32 13.71 11.48
N LYS A 281 -12.58 13.28 10.45
CA LYS A 281 -12.31 11.86 10.16
C LYS A 281 -10.81 11.69 9.86
N GLY A 282 -10.04 11.29 10.87
CA GLY A 282 -8.58 11.31 10.79
C GLY A 282 -8.06 12.74 10.64
N ILE A 283 -7.18 12.98 9.66
CA ILE A 283 -6.69 14.33 9.35
C ILE A 283 -7.71 15.18 8.59
N TRP A 284 -8.78 14.58 8.04
CA TRP A 284 -9.73 15.29 7.21
C TRP A 284 -10.75 16.03 8.07
N VAL A 285 -11.00 17.28 7.71
CA VAL A 285 -11.98 18.15 8.34
C VAL A 285 -13.00 18.55 7.30
N LEU A 286 -14.27 18.28 7.59
CA LEU A 286 -15.42 18.75 6.83
C LEU A 286 -15.94 20.02 7.48
N LEU A 287 -15.96 21.09 6.70
CA LEU A 287 -16.38 22.42 7.11
C LEU A 287 -17.63 22.83 6.32
N SER A 288 -18.45 23.67 6.92
CA SER A 288 -19.53 24.37 6.24
C SER A 288 -19.34 25.88 6.39
N ASN A 289 -19.58 26.62 5.31
CA ASN A 289 -19.61 28.08 5.35
C ASN A 289 -20.81 28.65 6.14
N ARG A 290 -21.79 27.80 6.45
CA ARG A 290 -22.97 28.14 7.25
C ARG A 290 -23.01 27.31 8.55
N PRO A 291 -23.56 27.87 9.65
CA PRO A 291 -23.91 27.06 10.80
C PRO A 291 -24.96 26.04 10.37
N VAL A 292 -24.77 24.77 10.72
CA VAL A 292 -25.79 23.75 10.47
C VAL A 292 -26.96 24.03 11.40
N PRO A 293 -28.21 24.02 10.91
CA PRO A 293 -29.35 24.06 11.81
C PRO A 293 -29.25 22.89 12.78
N ALA A 294 -29.28 23.18 14.09
CA ALA A 294 -29.32 22.13 15.10
C ALA A 294 -30.49 21.20 14.77
N ARG A 295 -30.19 19.91 14.55
CA ARG A 295 -31.21 18.86 14.44
C ARG A 295 -31.69 18.49 15.83
#